data_AF-A0A5P2XD97-F1
#
_entry.id   AF-A0A5P2XD97-F1
#
_cell.length_a   1.000
_cell.length_b   1.000
_cell.length_c   1.000
_cell.angle_alpha   90.00
_cell.angle_beta   90.00
_cell.angle_gamma   90.00
#
_symmetry.space_group_name_H-M   'P 1'
#
loop_
_entity.id
_entity.type
_entity.pdbx_description
1 polymer ?
#
loop_
_entity_poly.entity_id
_entity_poly.type
_entity_poly.pdbx_seq_one_letter_code
_entity_poly.pdbx_strand_id
1 'polypeptide(L)'
;MSDLQLASGIYIIGAHIGFRTVLTATPHAVQHGRPVIAAPELIPPITQEWLIERATEDLPGQYHLRPAYGPANQYLNYTDENAYVREGNQVAWRIQPTPFGIQIVSDKDLVLRAEHVGGHILLAPEDDTPNEAWTLHRIR
;
A
#
# COMPACT_ATOMS: atom_id res chain seq x y z
N MET A 1 8.65 5.26 -17.80
CA MET A 1 7.81 4.05 -17.66
C MET A 1 6.36 4.48 -17.70
N SER A 2 5.47 3.75 -18.38
CA SER A 2 4.05 4.11 -18.50
C SER A 2 3.28 3.64 -17.26
N ASP A 3 2.39 4.49 -16.75
CA ASP A 3 1.56 4.16 -15.59
C ASP A 3 0.68 2.91 -15.82
N LEU A 4 0.54 2.09 -14.79
CA LEU A 4 -0.23 0.84 -14.87
C LEU A 4 -1.73 1.13 -14.72
N GLN A 5 -2.54 0.64 -15.66
CA GLN A 5 -4.00 0.64 -15.50
C GLN A 5 -4.48 -0.61 -14.75
N LEU A 6 -4.67 -0.45 -13.45
CA LEU A 6 -5.37 -1.43 -12.61
C LEU A 6 -6.88 -1.23 -12.68
N ALA A 7 -7.59 -2.36 -12.64
CA ALA A 7 -9.02 -2.39 -12.39
C ALA A 7 -9.29 -2.04 -10.92
N SER A 8 -10.36 -1.31 -10.63
CA SER A 8 -10.80 -1.16 -9.25
C SER A 8 -11.19 -2.54 -8.69
N GLY A 9 -10.84 -2.81 -7.44
CA GLY A 9 -11.10 -4.11 -6.84
C GLY A 9 -10.36 -4.34 -5.54
N ILE A 10 -10.52 -5.54 -4.98
CA ILE A 10 -9.87 -5.95 -3.74
C ILE A 10 -8.62 -6.76 -4.08
N TYR A 11 -7.51 -6.39 -3.45
CA TYR A 11 -6.18 -6.94 -3.69
C TYR A 11 -5.49 -7.35 -2.39
N ILE A 12 -4.64 -8.36 -2.47
CA ILE A 12 -3.52 -8.56 -1.54
C ILE A 12 -2.28 -7.95 -2.16
N ILE A 13 -1.54 -7.17 -1.36
CA ILE A 13 -0.31 -6.48 -1.79
C ILE A 13 0.87 -7.21 -1.14
N GLY A 14 1.57 -8.03 -1.90
CA GLY A 14 2.68 -8.86 -1.43
C GLY A 14 4.01 -8.11 -1.44
N ALA A 15 4.75 -8.17 -0.33
CA ALA A 15 6.09 -7.64 -0.20
C ALA A 15 7.13 -8.67 -0.64
N HIS A 16 8.22 -8.22 -1.24
CA HIS A 16 9.34 -9.09 -1.67
C HIS A 16 10.35 -9.33 -0.54
N ILE A 17 9.83 -9.52 0.67
CA ILE A 17 10.61 -9.83 1.87
C ILE A 17 10.00 -11.01 2.61
N GLY A 18 10.82 -11.93 3.13
CA GLY A 18 10.33 -13.10 3.86
C GLY A 18 9.41 -14.01 3.04
N PHE A 19 8.66 -14.89 3.72
CA PHE A 19 7.76 -15.85 3.08
C PHE A 19 6.31 -15.39 3.20
N ARG A 20 5.64 -15.18 2.06
CA ARG A 20 4.24 -14.71 1.97
C ARG A 20 3.97 -13.49 2.85
N THR A 21 4.84 -12.49 2.79
CA THR A 21 4.65 -11.23 3.54
C THR A 21 3.81 -10.27 2.72
N VAL A 22 2.90 -9.54 3.38
CA VAL A 22 1.93 -8.66 2.74
C VAL A 22 1.79 -7.33 3.49
N LEU A 23 1.36 -6.30 2.76
CA LEU A 23 1.01 -5.00 3.29
C LEU A 23 -0.18 -5.14 4.24
N THR A 24 -0.03 -4.76 5.50
CA THR A 24 -1.01 -5.05 6.54
C THR A 24 -1.35 -3.81 7.33
N ALA A 25 -2.63 -3.44 7.40
CA ALA A 25 -3.10 -2.40 8.30
C ALA A 25 -3.38 -3.02 9.69
N THR A 26 -2.59 -2.62 10.68
CA THR A 26 -2.73 -3.13 12.06
C THR A 26 -4.12 -2.80 12.66
N PRO A 27 -4.62 -3.55 13.65
CA PRO A 27 -5.99 -3.36 14.17
C PRO A 27 -6.16 -2.10 15.03
N HIS A 28 -5.09 -1.56 15.62
CA HIS A 28 -5.17 -0.47 16.59
C HIS A 28 -4.53 0.81 16.05
N ALA A 29 -5.22 1.93 16.25
CA ALA A 29 -4.68 3.24 15.94
C ALA A 29 -3.69 3.69 17.02
N VAL A 30 -2.60 4.32 16.59
CA VAL A 30 -1.75 5.17 17.42
C VAL A 30 -2.05 6.64 17.09
N GLN A 31 -1.21 7.57 17.54
CA GLN A 31 -1.40 9.02 17.38
C GLN A 31 -1.74 9.46 15.94
N HIS A 32 -1.16 8.83 14.92
CA HIS A 32 -1.33 9.23 13.52
C HIS A 32 -2.31 8.34 12.72
N GLY A 33 -2.94 7.36 13.36
CA GLY A 33 -3.75 6.33 12.71
C GLY A 33 -3.23 4.93 12.95
N ARG A 34 -3.75 3.94 12.23
CA ARG A 34 -3.34 2.53 12.31
C ARG A 34 -2.03 2.35 11.54
N PRO A 35 -0.92 1.94 12.18
CA PRO A 35 0.31 1.65 11.47
C PRO A 35 0.10 0.62 10.35
N VAL A 36 0.80 0.81 9.24
CA VAL A 36 0.89 -0.18 8.17
C VAL A 36 2.22 -0.89 8.28
N ILE A 37 2.19 -2.21 8.31
CA ILE A 37 3.37 -3.06 8.50
C ILE A 37 3.49 -4.10 7.38
N ALA A 38 4.69 -4.64 7.21
CA ALA A 38 4.89 -5.87 6.44
C ALA A 38 4.68 -7.07 7.38
N ALA A 39 3.63 -7.87 7.20
CA ALA A 39 3.36 -9.03 8.06
C ALA A 39 3.12 -10.28 7.22
N PRO A 40 3.36 -11.49 7.76
CA PRO A 40 2.96 -12.72 7.09
C PRO A 40 1.47 -12.67 6.73
N GLU A 41 1.11 -13.24 5.60
CA GLU A 41 -0.27 -13.43 5.20
C GLU A 41 -0.96 -14.34 6.20
N LEU A 42 -1.99 -13.82 6.85
CA LEU A 42 -2.74 -14.44 7.93
C LEU A 42 -4.21 -14.54 7.54
N ILE A 43 -4.88 -15.52 8.13
CA ILE A 43 -6.33 -15.64 8.00
C ILE A 43 -6.97 -14.49 8.80
N PRO A 44 -8.09 -13.90 8.34
CA PRO A 44 -8.85 -12.87 9.06
C PRO A 44 -8.98 -13.16 10.57
N PRO A 45 -8.98 -12.12 11.43
CA PRO A 45 -9.57 -10.79 11.18
C PRO A 45 -8.59 -9.66 10.81
N ILE A 46 -7.31 -9.94 10.57
CA ILE A 46 -6.31 -8.91 10.28
C ILE A 46 -6.55 -8.31 8.88
N THR A 47 -6.55 -6.99 8.77
CA THR A 47 -6.83 -6.33 7.49
C THR A 47 -5.62 -6.36 6.56
N GLN A 48 -5.59 -7.36 5.68
CA GLN A 48 -4.57 -7.55 4.64
C GLN A 48 -5.13 -7.45 3.22
N GLU A 49 -6.45 -7.33 3.11
CA GLU A 49 -7.16 -7.05 1.88
C GLU A 49 -7.33 -5.53 1.71
N TRP A 50 -6.92 -5.02 0.55
CA TRP A 50 -6.94 -3.61 0.20
C TRP A 50 -7.89 -3.39 -0.95
N LEU A 51 -8.85 -2.49 -0.77
CA LEU A 51 -9.58 -1.94 -1.90
C LEU A 51 -8.70 -0.89 -2.57
N ILE A 52 -8.46 -1.08 -3.87
CA ILE A 52 -7.74 -0.15 -4.73
C ILE A 52 -8.76 0.43 -5.71
N GLU A 53 -8.93 1.74 -5.69
CA GLU A 53 -9.88 2.48 -6.53
C GLU A 53 -9.13 3.56 -7.30
N ARG A 54 -9.53 3.83 -8.55
CA ARG A 54 -8.96 4.95 -9.31
C ARG A 54 -9.24 6.26 -8.58
N ALA A 55 -8.23 7.11 -8.43
CA ALA A 55 -8.36 8.41 -7.77
C ALA A 55 -9.18 9.40 -8.63
N THR A 56 -9.02 9.32 -9.95
CA THR A 56 -9.80 10.06 -10.94
C THR A 56 -9.88 9.25 -12.23
N GLU A 57 -10.92 9.47 -13.03
CA GLU A 57 -10.98 8.91 -14.38
C GLU A 57 -10.03 9.62 -15.37
N ASP A 58 -9.62 10.86 -15.04
CA ASP A 58 -8.86 11.74 -15.94
C ASP A 58 -7.34 11.51 -15.88
N LEU A 59 -6.82 10.94 -14.78
CA LEU A 59 -5.40 10.66 -14.57
C LEU A 59 -5.17 9.16 -14.38
N PRO A 60 -4.87 8.41 -15.46
CA PRO A 60 -4.53 7.00 -15.34
C PRO A 60 -3.31 6.82 -14.43
N GLY A 61 -3.26 5.72 -13.67
CA GLY A 61 -2.12 5.40 -12.81
C GLY A 61 -2.23 5.86 -11.36
N GLN A 62 -3.20 6.71 -11.02
CA GLN A 62 -3.40 7.20 -9.65
C GLN A 62 -4.54 6.48 -8.94
N TYR A 63 -4.28 6.05 -7.71
CA TYR A 63 -5.16 5.19 -6.95
C TYR A 63 -5.31 5.65 -5.50
N HIS A 64 -6.50 5.45 -4.95
CA HIS A 64 -6.73 5.47 -3.52
C HIS A 64 -6.72 4.03 -3.00
N LEU A 65 -5.97 3.82 -1.91
CA LEU A 65 -5.85 2.52 -1.26
C LEU A 65 -6.52 2.63 0.11
N ARG A 66 -7.37 1.66 0.44
CA ARG A 66 -7.95 1.54 1.79
C ARG A 66 -8.12 0.09 2.20
N PRO A 67 -8.20 -0.20 3.51
CA PRO A 67 -8.75 -1.45 3.99
C PRO A 67 -10.03 -1.85 3.23
N ALA A 68 -10.09 -3.09 2.73
CA ALA A 68 -11.29 -3.61 2.09
C ALA A 68 -12.47 -3.70 3.06
N TYR A 69 -12.16 -3.94 4.34
CA TYR A 69 -13.13 -3.98 5.43
C TYR A 69 -12.79 -2.94 6.50
N GLY A 70 -13.82 -2.35 7.09
CA GLY A 70 -13.71 -1.29 8.08
C GLY A 70 -14.37 0.01 7.61
N PRO A 71 -14.11 1.14 8.28
CA PRO A 71 -14.68 2.42 7.92
C PRO A 71 -14.26 2.85 6.50
N ALA A 72 -15.24 3.23 5.67
CA ALA A 72 -15.01 3.59 4.26
C ALA A 72 -14.22 4.89 4.08
N ASN A 73 -14.12 5.72 5.13
CA ASN A 73 -13.39 6.98 5.14
C ASN A 73 -11.93 6.85 5.58
N GLN A 74 -11.41 5.63 5.78
CA GLN A 74 -10.03 5.38 6.18
C GLN A 74 -9.18 4.97 4.99
N TYR A 75 -8.11 5.72 4.71
CA TYR A 75 -7.26 5.50 3.54
C TYR A 75 -5.79 5.34 3.95
N LEU A 76 -5.02 4.68 3.09
CA LEU A 76 -3.57 4.68 3.16
C LEU A 76 -3.06 6.11 2.97
N ASN A 77 -2.32 6.56 3.96
CA ASN A 77 -1.75 7.89 4.06
C ASN A 77 -0.35 7.75 4.67
N TYR A 78 0.36 8.86 4.83
CA TYR A 78 1.67 8.86 5.47
C TYR A 78 1.86 10.10 6.33
N THR A 79 2.74 9.99 7.32
CA THR A 79 3.22 11.12 8.14
C THR A 79 4.72 10.95 8.28
N ASP A 80 5.44 12.02 7.98
CA ASP A 80 6.90 11.99 7.83
C ASP A 80 7.30 10.89 6.85
N GLU A 81 7.95 9.83 7.33
CA GLU A 81 8.44 8.70 6.54
C GLU A 81 7.65 7.41 6.79
N ASN A 82 6.52 7.46 7.49
CA ASN A 82 5.80 6.26 7.92
C ASN A 82 4.38 6.19 7.32
N ALA A 83 3.99 5.00 6.86
CA ALA A 83 2.67 4.76 6.29
C ALA A 83 1.62 4.40 7.35
N TYR A 84 0.44 5.00 7.27
CA TYR A 84 -0.67 4.77 8.20
C TYR A 84 -1.98 4.62 7.44
N VAL A 85 -2.94 3.91 8.04
CA VAL A 85 -4.34 4.01 7.67
C VAL A 85 -5.02 4.98 8.64
N ARG A 86 -5.62 6.05 8.11
CA ARG A 86 -6.32 7.05 8.91
C ARG A 86 -7.49 7.66 8.17
N GLU A 87 -8.39 8.27 8.92
CA GLU A 87 -9.44 9.12 8.37
C GLU A 87 -8.85 10.43 7.86
N GLY A 88 -9.41 10.97 6.79
CA GLY A 88 -9.05 12.28 6.25
C GLY A 88 -8.73 12.28 4.76
N ASN A 89 -7.77 13.11 4.36
CA ASN A 89 -7.45 13.35 2.96
C ASN A 89 -7.01 12.07 2.25
N GLN A 90 -7.59 11.85 1.07
CA GLN A 90 -7.23 10.73 0.21
C GLN A 90 -5.93 11.07 -0.51
N VAL A 91 -4.86 10.32 -0.22
CA VAL A 91 -3.61 10.42 -0.98
C VAL A 91 -3.81 9.66 -2.29
N ALA A 92 -3.48 10.31 -3.41
CA ALA A 92 -3.44 9.68 -4.72
C ALA A 92 -2.07 9.02 -4.91
N TRP A 93 -2.03 7.69 -4.85
CA TRP A 93 -0.82 6.89 -5.01
C TRP A 93 -0.63 6.53 -6.48
N ARG A 94 0.54 6.81 -7.04
CA ARG A 94 0.91 6.34 -8.38
C ARG A 94 1.35 4.89 -8.29
N ILE A 95 0.79 4.02 -9.13
CA ILE A 95 1.22 2.62 -9.23
C ILE A 95 1.89 2.41 -10.58
N GLN A 96 3.20 2.14 -10.55
CA GLN A 96 4.03 2.00 -11.74
C GLN A 96 4.73 0.63 -11.78
N PRO A 97 4.95 0.04 -12.97
CA PRO A 97 5.65 -1.22 -13.10
C PRO A 97 7.15 -1.07 -12.84
N THR A 98 7.76 -2.10 -12.27
CA THR A 98 9.23 -2.23 -12.10
C THR A 98 9.68 -3.62 -12.57
N PRO A 99 11.00 -3.86 -12.76
CA PRO A 99 11.50 -5.20 -13.11
C PRO A 99 11.13 -6.29 -12.09
N PHE A 100 10.84 -5.90 -10.83
CA PHE A 100 10.51 -6.80 -9.74
C PHE A 100 9.00 -6.88 -9.45
N GLY A 101 8.16 -6.05 -10.06
CA GLY A 101 6.72 -6.06 -9.83
C GLY A 101 6.10 -4.68 -10.08
N ILE A 102 5.54 -4.09 -9.03
CA ILE A 102 5.06 -2.73 -9.04
C ILE A 102 5.69 -1.92 -7.90
N GLN A 103 5.72 -0.61 -8.07
CA GLN A 103 6.07 0.34 -7.01
C GLN A 103 4.85 1.20 -6.72
N ILE A 104 4.66 1.54 -5.46
CA ILE A 104 3.59 2.40 -4.98
C ILE A 104 4.23 3.71 -4.53
N VAL A 105 3.94 4.79 -5.26
CA VAL A 105 4.63 6.07 -5.14
C VAL A 105 3.66 7.13 -4.64
N SER A 106 4.10 7.91 -3.66
CA SER A 106 3.35 9.03 -3.09
C SER A 106 3.32 10.25 -4.02
N ASP A 107 2.54 11.26 -3.65
CA ASP A 107 2.51 12.58 -4.26
C ASP A 107 3.82 13.38 -4.10
N LYS A 108 4.75 12.91 -3.25
CA LYS A 108 6.08 13.49 -3.05
C LYS A 108 7.19 12.70 -3.75
N ASP A 109 6.84 11.79 -4.66
CA ASP A 109 7.76 10.89 -5.36
C ASP A 109 8.60 10.00 -4.41
N LEU A 110 8.09 9.74 -3.20
CA LEU A 110 8.62 8.73 -2.28
C LEU A 110 7.90 7.39 -2.48
N VAL A 111 8.63 6.28 -2.38
CA VAL A 111 8.16 4.92 -2.65
C VAL A 111 7.86 4.18 -1.34
N LEU A 112 6.82 3.33 -1.34
CA LEU A 112 6.57 2.44 -0.21
C LEU A 112 7.63 1.35 -0.14
N ARG A 113 8.27 1.21 1.02
CA ARG A 113 9.35 0.25 1.27
C ARG A 113 9.06 -0.63 2.48
N ALA A 114 9.31 -1.93 2.33
CA ALA A 114 9.26 -2.93 3.38
C ALA A 114 10.67 -3.42 3.74
N GLU A 115 11.21 -3.01 4.89
CA GLU A 115 12.57 -3.35 5.29
C GLU A 115 12.71 -4.77 5.87
N HIS A 116 11.77 -5.19 6.71
CA HIS A 116 11.77 -6.50 7.34
C HIS A 116 10.37 -6.90 7.80
N VAL A 117 10.17 -8.19 8.05
CA VAL A 117 8.90 -8.74 8.52
C VAL A 117 8.61 -8.23 9.94
N GLY A 118 7.42 -7.68 10.14
CA GLY A 118 6.97 -7.00 11.35
C GLY A 118 7.27 -5.50 11.38
N GLY A 119 8.09 -5.00 10.44
CA GLY A 119 8.49 -3.60 10.37
C GLY A 119 7.39 -2.68 9.86
N HIS A 120 7.41 -1.42 10.30
CA HIS A 120 6.59 -0.34 9.75
C HIS A 120 6.98 -0.10 8.29
N ILE A 121 5.98 0.06 7.42
CA ILE A 121 6.20 0.46 6.03
C ILE A 121 6.64 1.92 5.96
N LEU A 122 7.77 2.12 5.29
CA LEU A 122 8.41 3.42 5.15
C LEU A 122 8.09 4.06 3.80
N LEU A 123 8.20 5.37 3.73
CA LEU A 123 8.30 6.14 2.50
C LEU A 123 9.74 6.63 2.37
N ALA A 124 10.40 6.26 1.28
CA ALA A 124 11.80 6.61 1.02
C ALA A 124 12.00 7.04 -0.43
N PRO A 125 13.10 7.73 -0.78
CA PRO A 125 13.53 7.85 -2.16
C PRO A 125 13.76 6.47 -2.78
N GLU A 126 13.48 6.34 -4.07
CA GLU A 126 13.77 5.12 -4.85
C GLU A 126 15.27 4.77 -4.77
N ASP A 127 15.57 3.50 -4.50
CA ASP A 127 16.94 2.96 -4.41
C ASP A 127 17.08 1.63 -5.17
N ASP A 128 16.13 1.33 -6.07
CA ASP A 128 16.10 0.14 -6.93
C ASP A 128 16.21 -1.21 -6.17
N THR A 129 15.80 -1.23 -4.91
CA THR A 129 15.83 -2.45 -4.08
C THR A 129 14.55 -3.28 -4.23
N PRO A 130 14.62 -4.62 -4.13
CA PRO A 130 13.41 -5.45 -4.09
C PRO A 130 12.44 -5.07 -2.96
N ASN A 131 12.94 -4.47 -1.88
CA ASN A 131 12.16 -4.03 -0.73
C ASN A 131 11.15 -2.91 -1.07
N GLU A 132 11.31 -2.25 -2.22
CA GLU A 132 10.42 -1.20 -2.74
C GLU A 132 9.40 -1.75 -3.75
N ALA A 133 9.58 -3.00 -4.17
CA ALA A 133 8.73 -3.67 -5.12
C ALA A 133 7.66 -4.52 -4.43
N TRP A 134 6.48 -4.52 -5.05
CA TRP A 134 5.29 -5.19 -4.55
C TRP A 134 4.65 -6.04 -5.64
N THR A 135 3.89 -7.04 -5.22
CA THR A 135 3.04 -7.84 -6.10
C THR A 135 1.59 -7.56 -5.80
N LEU A 136 0.75 -7.40 -6.83
CA LEU A 136 -0.69 -7.28 -6.67
C LEU A 136 -1.39 -8.59 -7.02
N HIS A 137 -2.14 -9.14 -6.08
CA HIS A 137 -3.00 -10.30 -6.30
C HIS A 137 -4.47 -9.88 -6.15
N ARG A 138 -5.21 -9.85 -7.27
CA ARG A 138 -6.64 -9.49 -7.26
C ARG A 138 -7.48 -10.64 -6.71
N ILE A 139 -8.33 -10.34 -5.74
CA ILE A 139 -9.25 -11.29 -5.11
C ILE A 139 -10.67 -11.11 -5.65
N ARG A 140 -11.13 -9.86 -5.82
CA ARG A 140 -12.50 -9.53 -6.25
C ARG A 140 -12.53 -8.29 -7.13
#